data_AF-A0A484LGM0-F1
#
_entry.id   AF-A0A484LGM0-F1
#
_cell.length_a   1.000
_cell.length_b   1.000
_cell.length_c   1.000
_cell.angle_alpha   90.00
_cell.angle_beta   90.00
_cell.angle_gamma   90.00
#
_symmetry.space_group_name_H-M   'P 1'
#
loop_
_entity.id
_entity.type
_entity.pdbx_description
1 polymer ?
#
loop_
_entity_poly.entity_id
_entity_poly.type
_entity_poly.pdbx_seq_one_letter_code
_entity_poly.pdbx_strand_id
1 'polypeptide(L)'
;MFSYLEYILEAQDQEEVERVKVNVEECRKTLQSLGYADFTFEDFFALFLEQLDSVLQGSEASISHDELLERCRDQSISDYIVMFFRFVTSGEIKKRAEFFEPFILGLSNASVEQFCKSSVEPMGEESDHVHITALSDALGVPIRVVYLDRSISGHENSCSVTVVNHHDFIPDPPNGGGPTKKDAPPLLTLLYRPGHYDILYPK
;
A
#
# COMPACT_ATOMS: atom_id res chain seq x y z
N MET A 1 -0.66 1.89 -6.16
CA MET A 1 -0.52 3.11 -7.00
C MET A 1 -1.83 3.45 -7.69
N PHE A 2 -2.13 2.85 -8.87
CA PHE A 2 -3.25 3.26 -9.73
C PHE A 2 -4.60 3.30 -8.99
N SER A 3 -4.98 2.21 -8.32
CA SER A 3 -6.26 2.14 -7.57
C SER A 3 -6.46 3.27 -6.56
N TYR A 4 -5.40 3.75 -5.90
CA TYR A 4 -5.51 4.86 -4.93
C TYR A 4 -5.64 6.21 -5.63
N LEU A 5 -4.80 6.48 -6.64
CA LEU A 5 -4.85 7.72 -7.40
C LEU A 5 -6.18 7.86 -8.17
N GLU A 6 -6.68 6.76 -8.72
CA GLU A 6 -7.98 6.68 -9.38
C GLU A 6 -9.12 6.95 -8.39
N TYR A 7 -9.08 6.36 -7.19
CA TYR A 7 -10.05 6.67 -6.13
C TYR A 7 -10.09 8.16 -5.81
N ILE A 8 -8.94 8.81 -5.63
CA ILE A 8 -8.88 10.26 -5.35
C ILE A 8 -9.40 11.07 -6.54
N LEU A 9 -9.06 10.66 -7.77
CA LEU A 9 -9.54 11.31 -8.99
C LEU A 9 -11.07 11.27 -9.10
N GLU A 10 -11.71 10.17 -8.71
CA GLU A 10 -13.17 10.02 -8.78
C GLU A 10 -13.88 10.68 -7.59
N ALA A 11 -13.39 10.44 -6.37
CA ALA A 11 -14.02 10.92 -5.14
C ALA A 11 -13.77 12.41 -4.87
N GLN A 12 -12.67 12.96 -5.39
CA GLN A 12 -12.22 14.32 -5.11
C GLN A 12 -12.11 14.61 -3.61
N ASP A 13 -11.64 13.62 -2.87
CA ASP A 13 -11.55 13.64 -1.41
C ASP A 13 -10.31 14.41 -0.93
N GLN A 14 -10.47 15.72 -0.75
CA GLN A 14 -9.40 16.59 -0.28
C GLN A 14 -8.94 16.24 1.15
N GLU A 15 -9.86 15.79 2.01
CA GLU A 15 -9.53 15.46 3.40
C GLU A 15 -8.62 14.24 3.45
N GLU A 16 -8.89 13.22 2.63
CA GLU A 16 -8.04 12.05 2.48
C GLU A 16 -6.66 12.40 1.92
N VAL A 17 -6.59 13.29 0.92
CA VAL A 17 -5.31 13.76 0.36
C VAL A 17 -4.46 14.46 1.43
N GLU A 18 -5.03 15.41 2.16
CA GLU A 18 -4.28 16.12 3.21
C GLU A 18 -3.85 15.17 4.33
N ARG A 19 -4.70 14.21 4.71
CA ARG A 19 -4.36 13.18 5.68
C ARG A 19 -3.17 12.33 5.21
N VAL A 20 -3.19 11.86 3.96
CA VAL A 20 -2.10 11.04 3.43
C VAL A 20 -0.82 11.85 3.27
N LYS A 21 -0.87 13.13 2.89
CA LYS A 21 0.32 14.00 2.85
C LYS A 21 1.00 14.10 4.22
N VAL A 22 0.23 14.22 5.30
CA VAL A 22 0.78 14.20 6.67
C VAL A 22 1.51 12.87 6.93
N ASN A 23 0.89 11.74 6.60
CA ASN A 23 1.50 10.42 6.78
C ASN A 23 2.77 10.23 5.92
N VAL A 24 2.77 10.75 4.69
CA VAL A 24 3.95 10.73 3.80
C VAL A 24 5.12 11.50 4.44
N GLU A 25 4.86 12.66 5.03
CA GLU A 25 5.88 13.43 5.72
C GLU A 25 6.39 12.73 7.00
N GLU A 26 5.52 12.01 7.73
CA GLU A 26 5.95 11.15 8.84
C GLU A 26 6.82 9.98 8.38
N CYS A 27 6.49 9.37 7.24
CA CYS A 27 7.32 8.32 6.62
C CYS A 27 8.69 8.87 6.22
N ARG A 28 8.74 10.08 5.67
CA ARG A 28 9.99 10.78 5.33
C ARG A 28 10.88 10.93 6.56
N LYS A 29 10.34 11.45 7.67
CA LYS A 29 11.04 11.62 8.95
C LYS A 29 11.50 10.28 9.54
N THR A 30 10.69 9.24 9.38
CA THR A 30 11.03 7.88 9.81
C THR A 30 12.29 7.39 9.10
N LEU A 31 12.36 7.51 7.76
CA LEU A 31 13.54 7.12 6.99
C LEU A 31 14.79 7.91 7.41
N GLN A 32 14.66 9.22 7.61
CA GLN A 32 15.76 10.06 8.12
C GLN A 32 16.27 9.58 9.48
N SER A 33 15.35 9.25 10.41
CA SER A 33 15.70 8.75 11.74
C SER A 33 16.40 7.38 11.71
N LEU A 34 16.10 6.58 10.69
CA LEU A 34 16.75 5.29 10.42
C LEU A 34 18.10 5.43 9.71
N GLY A 35 18.55 6.65 9.41
CA GLY A 35 19.85 6.94 8.83
C GLY A 35 19.90 6.96 7.30
N TYR A 36 18.75 6.99 6.62
CA TYR A 36 18.72 7.24 5.18
C TYR A 36 19.05 8.70 4.90
N ALA A 37 19.89 8.95 3.90
CA ALA A 37 20.19 10.30 3.44
C ALA A 37 19.08 10.80 2.51
N ASP A 38 18.62 12.05 2.67
CA ASP A 38 17.49 12.62 1.91
C ASP A 38 17.59 12.42 0.40
N PHE A 39 18.75 12.68 -0.20
CA PHE A 39 18.98 12.54 -1.63
C PHE A 39 18.75 11.12 -2.18
N THR A 40 18.64 10.11 -1.31
CA THR A 40 18.40 8.71 -1.72
C THR A 40 16.93 8.40 -2.01
N PHE A 41 16.00 9.19 -1.47
CA PHE A 41 14.56 8.94 -1.62
C PHE A 41 13.71 10.18 -1.91
N GLU A 42 14.25 11.39 -1.80
CA GLU A 42 13.48 12.64 -1.91
C GLU A 42 12.72 12.78 -3.23
N ASP A 43 13.33 12.40 -4.36
CA ASP A 43 12.70 12.47 -5.68
C ASP A 43 11.48 11.54 -5.78
N PHE A 44 11.53 10.35 -5.15
CA PHE A 44 10.40 9.42 -5.15
C PHE A 44 9.21 9.98 -4.38
N PHE A 45 9.48 10.61 -3.22
CA PHE A 45 8.45 11.25 -2.40
C PHE A 45 7.85 12.47 -3.12
N ALA A 46 8.69 13.31 -3.71
CA ALA A 46 8.25 14.48 -4.45
C ALA A 46 7.35 14.09 -5.63
N LEU A 47 7.74 13.08 -6.41
CA LEU A 47 6.96 12.64 -7.56
C LEU A 47 5.60 12.05 -7.15
N PHE A 48 5.54 11.26 -6.07
CA PHE A 48 4.26 10.75 -5.58
C PHE A 48 3.32 11.87 -5.13
N LEU A 49 3.84 12.87 -4.39
CA LEU A 49 3.05 14.03 -3.95
C LEU A 49 2.55 14.84 -5.15
N GLU A 50 3.39 15.03 -6.18
CA GLU A 50 2.98 15.68 -7.42
C GLU A 50 1.84 14.93 -8.12
N GLN A 51 1.90 13.60 -8.21
CA GLN A 51 0.80 12.81 -8.79
C GLN A 51 -0.47 12.89 -7.95
N LEU A 52 -0.33 12.91 -6.62
CA LEU A 52 -1.46 13.04 -5.71
C LEU A 52 -2.15 14.41 -5.84
N ASP A 53 -1.38 15.48 -6.03
CA ASP A 53 -1.92 16.82 -6.29
C ASP A 53 -2.53 16.93 -7.69
N SER A 54 -1.93 16.26 -8.69
CA SER A 54 -2.41 16.26 -10.07
C SER A 54 -3.80 15.65 -10.23
N VAL A 55 -4.17 14.65 -9.42
CA VAL A 55 -5.49 13.99 -9.52
C VAL A 55 -6.63 14.79 -8.89
N LEU A 56 -6.33 15.83 -8.10
CA LEU A 56 -7.33 16.77 -7.61
C LEU A 56 -7.69 17.79 -8.69
N GLN A 57 -8.98 18.02 -8.87
CA GLN A 57 -9.52 18.96 -9.83
C GLN A 57 -9.49 20.38 -9.28
N GLY A 58 -9.29 21.37 -10.15
CA GLY A 58 -9.31 22.79 -9.79
C GLY A 58 -7.94 23.47 -9.75
N SER A 59 -6.88 22.77 -10.15
CA SER A 59 -5.57 23.37 -10.40
C SER A 59 -5.24 23.37 -11.90
N GLU A 60 -4.25 24.17 -12.31
CA GLU A 60 -3.75 24.12 -13.70
C GLU A 60 -3.04 22.80 -14.03
N ALA A 61 -2.65 22.04 -13.01
CA ALA A 61 -1.97 20.75 -13.15
C ALA A 61 -2.92 19.55 -13.07
N SER A 62 -4.24 19.78 -12.99
CA SER A 62 -5.23 18.72 -12.87
C SER A 62 -5.23 17.81 -14.09
N ILE A 63 -5.28 16.49 -13.86
CA ILE A 63 -5.25 15.49 -14.93
C ILE A 63 -6.60 14.82 -15.15
N SER A 64 -6.79 14.31 -16.37
CA SER A 64 -7.91 13.42 -16.70
C SER A 64 -7.60 11.99 -16.29
N HIS A 65 -8.62 11.14 -16.34
CA HIS A 65 -8.45 9.70 -16.12
C HIS A 65 -7.53 9.04 -17.15
N ASP A 66 -7.63 9.45 -18.42
CA ASP A 66 -6.76 8.94 -19.49
C ASP A 66 -5.30 9.33 -19.25
N GLU A 67 -5.04 10.57 -18.84
CA GLU A 67 -3.71 11.05 -18.49
C GLU A 67 -3.14 10.31 -17.27
N LEU A 68 -3.96 10.05 -16.23
CA LEU A 68 -3.54 9.22 -15.08
C LEU A 68 -3.08 7.83 -15.55
N LEU A 69 -3.82 7.21 -16.46
CA LEU A 69 -3.48 5.91 -17.02
C LEU A 69 -2.19 5.96 -17.86
N GLU A 70 -1.99 7.02 -18.64
CA GLU A 70 -0.75 7.25 -19.40
C GLU A 70 0.45 7.39 -18.46
N ARG A 71 0.35 8.21 -17.40
CA ARG A 71 1.42 8.37 -16.40
C ARG A 71 1.72 7.09 -15.64
N CYS A 72 0.71 6.30 -15.30
CA CYS A 72 0.90 4.99 -14.66
C CYS A 72 1.49 3.94 -15.61
N ARG A 73 1.47 4.18 -16.92
CA ARG A 73 2.11 3.33 -17.95
C ARG A 73 3.50 3.84 -18.34
N ASP A 74 3.80 5.10 -18.08
CA ASP A 74 5.15 5.62 -18.22
C ASP A 74 6.06 4.94 -17.21
N GLN A 75 7.08 4.25 -17.70
CA GLN A 75 7.96 3.46 -16.86
C GLN A 75 8.72 4.33 -15.84
N SER A 76 9.15 5.53 -16.23
CA SER A 76 9.93 6.39 -15.34
C SER A 76 9.08 6.89 -14.16
N ILE A 77 7.83 7.28 -14.43
CA ILE A 77 6.90 7.74 -13.40
C ILE A 77 6.45 6.56 -12.53
N SER A 78 5.98 5.49 -13.16
CA SER A 78 5.48 4.31 -12.47
C SER A 78 6.56 3.68 -11.57
N ASP A 79 7.78 3.47 -12.07
CA ASP A 79 8.84 2.85 -11.29
C ASP A 79 9.28 3.73 -10.10
N TYR A 80 9.33 5.06 -10.27
CA TYR A 80 9.66 5.98 -9.18
C TYR A 80 8.60 5.97 -8.07
N ILE A 81 7.32 5.90 -8.44
CA ILE A 81 6.24 5.81 -7.45
C ILE A 81 6.22 4.43 -6.78
N VAL A 82 6.54 3.36 -7.50
CA VAL A 82 6.75 2.04 -6.88
C VAL A 82 7.91 2.08 -5.89
N MET A 83 9.03 2.74 -6.22
CA MET A 83 10.14 2.93 -5.30
C MET A 83 9.73 3.72 -4.05
N PHE A 84 8.92 4.77 -4.21
CA PHE A 84 8.34 5.48 -3.06
C PHE A 84 7.62 4.52 -2.11
N PHE A 85 6.71 3.68 -2.63
CA PHE A 85 5.99 2.72 -1.79
C PHE A 85 6.92 1.69 -1.14
N ARG A 86 7.98 1.23 -1.85
CA ARG A 86 8.99 0.31 -1.30
C ARG A 86 9.76 0.95 -0.14
N PHE A 87 10.17 2.20 -0.27
CA PHE A 87 10.87 2.93 0.81
C PHE A 87 9.97 3.16 2.02
N VAL A 88 8.72 3.58 1.81
CA VAL A 88 7.73 3.72 2.89
C VAL A 88 7.54 2.39 3.63
N THR A 89 7.37 1.30 2.89
CA THR A 89 7.20 -0.04 3.45
C THR A 89 8.42 -0.47 4.26
N SER A 90 9.64 -0.30 3.73
CA SER A 90 10.89 -0.62 4.43
C SER A 90 11.06 0.21 5.72
N GLY A 91 10.76 1.51 5.64
CA GLY A 91 10.82 2.41 6.80
C GLY A 91 9.89 1.96 7.92
N GLU A 92 8.64 1.62 7.59
CA GLU A 92 7.66 1.17 8.58
C GLU A 92 8.01 -0.19 9.20
N ILE A 93 8.49 -1.14 8.39
CA ILE A 93 8.96 -2.44 8.87
C ILE A 93 10.11 -2.25 9.87
N LYS A 94 11.08 -1.39 9.56
CA LYS A 94 12.24 -1.12 10.44
C LYS A 94 11.85 -0.35 11.70
N LYS A 95 10.92 0.60 11.60
CA LYS A 95 10.38 1.36 12.75
C LYS A 95 9.70 0.43 13.77
N ARG A 96 8.97 -0.58 13.29
CA ARG A 96 8.31 -1.60 14.13
C ARG A 96 9.01 -2.97 14.04
N ALA A 97 10.35 -2.97 14.05
CA ALA A 97 11.14 -4.19 13.87
C ALA A 97 10.74 -5.33 14.82
N GLU A 98 10.54 -5.04 16.12
CA GLU A 98 10.15 -6.05 17.12
C GLU A 98 8.80 -6.72 16.79
N PHE A 99 7.86 -5.98 16.18
CA PHE A 99 6.57 -6.52 15.77
C PHE A 99 6.71 -7.41 14.53
N PHE A 100 7.50 -6.99 13.54
CA PHE A 100 7.64 -7.72 12.27
C PHE A 100 8.62 -8.90 12.32
N GLU A 101 9.59 -8.87 13.24
CA GLU A 101 10.65 -9.88 13.37
C GLU A 101 10.14 -11.34 13.39
N PRO A 102 9.17 -11.76 14.22
CA PRO A 102 8.71 -13.14 14.24
C PRO A 102 8.11 -13.60 12.90
N PHE A 103 7.43 -12.70 12.19
CA PHE A 103 6.84 -13.00 10.88
C PHE A 103 7.93 -13.13 9.80
N ILE A 104 8.88 -12.20 9.78
CA ILE A 104 10.00 -12.20 8.82
C ILE A 104 10.89 -13.45 9.03
N LEU A 105 11.15 -13.82 10.28
CA LEU A 105 11.91 -15.02 10.62
C LEU A 105 11.20 -16.28 10.11
N GLY A 106 9.87 -16.35 10.26
CA GLY A 106 9.07 -17.46 9.74
C GLY A 106 9.03 -17.57 8.21
N LEU A 107 9.12 -16.43 7.50
CA LEU A 107 9.06 -16.38 6.04
C LEU A 107 10.40 -16.66 5.35
N SER A 108 11.49 -16.08 5.87
CA SER A 108 12.78 -16.03 5.17
C SER A 108 13.98 -16.45 6.03
N ASN A 109 13.78 -16.70 7.32
CA ASN A 109 14.85 -16.96 8.28
C ASN A 109 15.97 -15.89 8.28
N ALA A 110 15.60 -14.65 7.94
CA ALA A 110 16.48 -13.49 7.85
C ALA A 110 16.16 -12.47 8.96
N SER A 111 17.09 -11.55 9.23
CA SER A 111 16.79 -10.41 10.10
C SER A 111 15.88 -9.40 9.40
N VAL A 112 15.20 -8.54 10.17
CA VAL A 112 14.38 -7.45 9.64
C VAL A 112 15.17 -6.57 8.65
N GLU A 113 16.42 -6.25 8.98
CA GLU A 113 17.28 -5.43 8.13
C GLU A 113 17.63 -6.13 6.82
N GLN A 114 17.97 -7.42 6.88
CA GLN A 114 18.27 -8.23 5.71
C GLN A 114 17.05 -8.34 4.80
N PHE A 115 15.89 -8.67 5.36
CA PHE A 115 14.64 -8.77 4.63
C PHE A 115 14.29 -7.48 3.89
N CYS A 116 14.42 -6.32 4.56
CA CYS A 116 14.16 -5.04 3.92
C CYS A 116 15.09 -4.79 2.73
N LYS A 117 16.39 -5.08 2.87
CA LYS A 117 17.40 -4.86 1.83
C LYS A 117 17.28 -5.85 0.65
N SER A 118 16.82 -7.07 0.89
CA SER A 118 16.74 -8.11 -0.14
C SER A 118 15.37 -8.24 -0.80
N SER A 119 14.29 -7.94 -0.08
CA SER A 119 12.94 -8.35 -0.47
C SER A 119 11.89 -7.23 -0.38
N VAL A 120 12.26 -6.03 0.09
CA VAL A 120 11.35 -4.87 0.16
C VAL A 120 11.84 -3.74 -0.74
N GLU A 121 13.08 -3.28 -0.54
CA GLU A 121 13.67 -2.14 -1.25
C GLU A 121 13.95 -2.41 -2.75
N PRO A 122 14.43 -3.59 -3.16
CA PRO A 122 14.74 -3.84 -4.57
C PRO A 122 13.49 -3.90 -5.46
N MET A 123 13.62 -3.36 -6.68
CA MET A 123 12.57 -3.50 -7.71
C MET A 123 12.46 -4.97 -8.16
N GLY A 124 11.24 -5.38 -8.51
CA GLY A 124 10.95 -6.73 -8.99
C GLY A 124 10.70 -7.78 -7.92
N GLU A 125 10.92 -7.46 -6.63
CA GLU A 125 10.60 -8.36 -5.53
C GLU A 125 9.09 -8.37 -5.24
N GLU A 126 8.52 -9.56 -5.08
CA GLU A 126 7.08 -9.73 -4.82
C GLU A 126 6.70 -9.29 -3.39
N SER A 127 5.49 -8.74 -3.26
CA SER A 127 4.93 -8.32 -1.97
C SER A 127 4.03 -9.41 -1.37
N ASP A 128 4.20 -9.64 -0.08
CA ASP A 128 3.37 -10.55 0.73
C ASP A 128 2.69 -9.77 1.87
N HIS A 129 2.02 -10.48 2.77
CA HIS A 129 1.25 -9.96 3.90
C HIS A 129 2.01 -8.93 4.74
N VAL A 130 3.31 -9.13 4.97
CA VAL A 130 4.18 -8.19 5.70
C VAL A 130 4.25 -6.84 5.01
N HIS A 131 4.43 -6.82 3.68
CA HIS A 131 4.51 -5.59 2.89
C HIS A 131 3.19 -4.83 2.91
N ILE A 132 2.07 -5.54 2.72
CA ILE A 132 0.73 -4.92 2.66
C ILE A 132 0.37 -4.32 4.02
N THR A 133 0.64 -5.04 5.11
CA THR A 133 0.42 -4.56 6.48
C THR A 133 1.21 -3.29 6.75
N ALA A 134 2.53 -3.32 6.50
CA ALA A 134 3.38 -2.16 6.74
C ALA A 134 2.98 -0.95 5.88
N LEU A 135 2.68 -1.16 4.60
CA LEU A 135 2.27 -0.07 3.71
C LEU A 135 0.90 0.53 4.10
N SER A 136 -0.06 -0.33 4.43
CA SER A 136 -1.40 0.09 4.87
C SER A 136 -1.31 0.91 6.15
N ASP A 137 -0.55 0.44 7.15
CA ASP A 137 -0.34 1.15 8.41
C ASP A 137 0.38 2.49 8.21
N ALA A 138 1.45 2.50 7.40
CA ALA A 138 2.26 3.69 7.18
C ALA A 138 1.48 4.83 6.50
N LEU A 139 0.67 4.51 5.49
CA LEU A 139 -0.13 5.50 4.77
C LEU A 139 -1.52 5.69 5.39
N GLY A 140 -1.94 4.82 6.30
CA GLY A 140 -3.27 4.82 6.88
C GLY A 140 -4.36 4.53 5.85
N VAL A 141 -4.07 3.75 4.80
CA VAL A 141 -5.03 3.43 3.73
C VAL A 141 -5.47 1.96 3.88
N PRO A 142 -6.76 1.69 4.11
CA PRO A 142 -7.25 0.33 4.27
C PRO A 142 -7.30 -0.40 2.92
N ILE A 143 -6.81 -1.64 2.89
CA ILE A 143 -6.72 -2.49 1.70
C ILE A 143 -7.41 -3.82 1.98
N ARG A 144 -8.29 -4.25 1.08
CA ARG A 144 -8.82 -5.62 1.07
C ARG A 144 -8.12 -6.44 0.01
N VAL A 145 -7.68 -7.63 0.38
CA VAL A 145 -7.14 -8.62 -0.56
C VAL A 145 -8.10 -9.80 -0.61
N VAL A 146 -8.63 -10.06 -1.80
CA VAL A 146 -9.47 -11.20 -2.12
C VAL A 146 -8.59 -12.30 -2.69
N TYR A 147 -8.56 -13.47 -2.06
CA TYR A 147 -7.69 -14.57 -2.44
C TYR A 147 -8.40 -15.51 -3.40
N LEU A 148 -7.90 -15.57 -4.63
CA LEU A 148 -8.35 -16.57 -5.61
C LEU A 148 -7.44 -17.80 -5.52
N ASP A 149 -7.72 -18.65 -4.54
CA ASP A 149 -7.05 -19.93 -4.39
C ASP A 149 -8.01 -21.11 -4.66
N ARG A 150 -7.46 -22.33 -4.62
CA ARG A 150 -8.25 -23.56 -4.75
C ARG A 150 -8.83 -24.01 -3.41
N SER A 151 -8.81 -23.17 -2.38
CA SER A 151 -9.32 -23.57 -1.07
C SER A 151 -10.83 -23.74 -1.15
N ILE A 152 -11.31 -24.90 -0.73
CA ILE A 152 -12.73 -25.19 -0.66
C ILE A 152 -13.18 -24.73 0.72
N SER A 153 -13.72 -23.52 0.82
CA SER A 153 -14.39 -23.03 2.01
C SER A 153 -15.79 -23.65 2.11
N GLY A 154 -15.87 -24.94 2.43
CA GLY A 154 -17.14 -25.64 2.59
C GLY A 154 -17.01 -26.92 3.40
N HIS A 155 -17.61 -26.93 4.60
CA HIS A 155 -17.92 -28.19 5.28
C HIS A 155 -18.84 -29.04 4.38
N GLU A 156 -18.55 -30.34 4.30
CA GLU A 156 -19.06 -31.32 3.32
C GLU A 156 -20.60 -31.51 3.21
N ASN A 157 -21.45 -30.69 3.85
CA ASN A 157 -22.90 -30.92 3.92
C ASN A 157 -23.80 -29.70 3.62
N SER A 158 -23.31 -28.66 2.95
CA SER A 158 -24.20 -27.62 2.41
C SER A 158 -23.81 -27.25 0.99
N CYS A 159 -24.82 -27.07 0.15
CA CYS A 159 -24.76 -26.69 -1.26
C CYS A 159 -23.52 -25.81 -1.55
N SER A 160 -22.58 -26.32 -2.35
CA SER A 160 -21.26 -25.75 -2.60
C SER A 160 -21.37 -24.34 -3.19
N VAL A 161 -21.46 -23.34 -2.32
CA VAL A 161 -21.16 -21.95 -2.63
C VAL A 161 -19.68 -21.81 -2.34
N THR A 162 -18.86 -21.73 -3.39
CA THR A 162 -17.44 -21.40 -3.25
C THR A 162 -17.36 -19.97 -2.72
N VAL A 163 -17.15 -19.80 -1.41
CA VAL A 163 -16.98 -18.48 -0.81
C VAL A 163 -15.53 -18.04 -1.02
N VAL A 164 -15.34 -16.94 -1.73
CA VAL A 164 -14.00 -16.40 -1.94
C VAL A 164 -13.51 -15.76 -0.64
N ASN A 165 -12.36 -16.23 -0.14
CA ASN A 165 -11.76 -15.69 1.08
C ASN A 165 -11.20 -14.28 0.83
N HIS A 166 -11.27 -13.42 1.84
CA HIS A 166 -10.66 -12.10 1.79
C HIS A 166 -10.00 -11.76 3.14
N HIS A 167 -9.02 -10.87 3.11
CA HIS A 167 -8.38 -10.30 4.28
C HIS A 167 -8.37 -8.78 4.19
N ASP A 168 -8.73 -8.13 5.29
CA ASP A 168 -8.77 -6.68 5.40
C ASP A 168 -7.58 -6.20 6.22
N PHE A 169 -6.71 -5.43 5.56
CA PHE A 169 -5.61 -4.70 6.18
C PHE A 169 -6.17 -3.34 6.58
N ILE A 170 -6.49 -3.20 7.86
CA ILE A 170 -7.05 -1.97 8.42
C ILE A 170 -5.96 -1.32 9.27
N PRO A 171 -5.56 -0.07 8.96
CA PRO A 171 -4.54 0.63 9.71
C PRO A 171 -4.90 0.77 11.18
N ASP A 172 -3.94 0.50 12.06
CA ASP A 172 -4.12 0.77 13.48
C ASP A 172 -4.22 2.29 13.72
N PRO A 173 -5.22 2.77 14.48
CA PRO A 173 -5.33 4.19 14.79
C PRO A 173 -4.13 4.67 15.63
N PRO A 174 -3.58 5.86 15.34
CA PRO A 174 -2.32 6.34 15.91
C PRO A 174 -2.30 6.53 17.45
N ASN A 175 -3.44 6.43 18.14
CA ASN A 175 -3.56 6.70 19.58
C ASN A 175 -4.21 5.57 20.40
N GLY A 176 -4.29 4.34 19.90
CA GLY A 176 -4.93 3.24 20.65
C GLY A 176 -6.42 3.49 20.96
N GLY A 177 -7.04 4.46 20.28
CA GLY A 177 -8.49 4.54 20.19
C GLY A 177 -8.97 3.24 19.55
N GLY A 178 -10.01 2.63 20.09
CA GLY A 178 -10.52 1.35 19.57
C GLY A 178 -10.74 1.35 18.06
N PRO A 179 -10.90 0.15 17.46
CA PRO A 179 -10.82 -0.07 16.01
C PRO A 179 -11.59 1.01 15.24
N THR A 180 -10.87 1.74 14.38
CA THR A 180 -11.43 2.55 13.30
C THR A 180 -12.48 1.69 12.60
N LYS A 181 -13.73 2.17 12.57
CA LYS A 181 -14.95 1.47 12.11
C LYS A 181 -14.65 0.18 11.32
N LYS A 182 -14.65 -0.97 12.02
CA LYS A 182 -14.53 -2.31 11.41
C LYS A 182 -15.57 -2.60 10.31
N ASP A 183 -16.57 -1.73 10.18
CA ASP A 183 -17.69 -1.84 9.24
C ASP A 183 -17.60 -0.86 8.04
N ALA A 184 -16.57 0.00 7.96
CA ALA A 184 -16.36 0.79 6.75
C ALA A 184 -15.78 -0.10 5.64
N PRO A 185 -16.36 -0.12 4.43
CA PRO A 185 -15.79 -0.89 3.34
C PRO A 185 -14.35 -0.40 3.06
N PRO A 186 -13.41 -1.33 2.85
CA PRO A 186 -12.02 -0.97 2.58
C PRO A 186 -11.94 -0.15 1.29
N LEU A 187 -11.13 0.89 1.32
CA LEU A 187 -10.99 1.88 0.25
C LEU A 187 -10.57 1.21 -1.06
N LEU A 188 -9.61 0.30 -0.97
CA LEU A 188 -9.03 -0.40 -2.11
C LEU A 188 -9.30 -1.90 -2.00
N THR A 189 -9.75 -2.52 -3.09
CA THR A 189 -9.94 -3.98 -3.17
C THR A 189 -9.05 -4.56 -4.25
N LEU A 190 -8.22 -5.53 -3.88
CA LEU A 190 -7.28 -6.22 -4.74
C LEU A 190 -7.64 -7.71 -4.84
N LEU A 191 -7.42 -8.31 -6.01
CA LEU A 191 -7.45 -9.75 -6.23
C LEU A 191 -6.01 -10.27 -6.17
N TYR A 192 -5.77 -11.24 -5.29
CA TYR A 192 -4.51 -11.96 -5.24
C TYR A 192 -4.60 -13.31 -5.96
N ARG A 193 -3.60 -13.57 -6.80
CA ARG A 193 -3.24 -14.87 -7.37
C ARG A 193 -1.75 -15.08 -7.10
N PRO A 194 -1.24 -16.32 -7.01
CA PRO A 194 0.20 -16.54 -6.80
C PRO A 194 1.06 -15.73 -7.79
N GLY A 195 1.87 -14.81 -7.27
CA GLY A 195 2.73 -13.89 -8.03
C GLY A 195 2.02 -12.69 -8.68
N HIS A 196 0.75 -12.41 -8.37
CA HIS A 196 0.01 -11.33 -9.04
C HIS A 196 -1.06 -10.66 -8.15
N TYR A 197 -1.13 -9.33 -8.23
CA TYR A 197 -2.21 -8.53 -7.66
C TYR A 197 -2.92 -7.74 -8.77
N ASP A 198 -4.25 -7.84 -8.85
CA ASP A 198 -5.09 -7.09 -9.77
C ASP A 198 -6.07 -6.21 -8.99
N ILE A 199 -6.56 -5.13 -9.60
CA ILE A 199 -7.57 -4.26 -9.00
C ILE A 199 -8.96 -4.87 -9.20
N LEU A 200 -9.77 -4.88 -8.15
CA LEU A 200 -11.18 -5.26 -8.22
C LEU A 200 -12.07 -4.05 -8.00
N TYR A 201 -12.97 -3.83 -8.96
CA TYR A 201 -14.05 -2.84 -8.83
C TYR A 201 -15.31 -3.52 -8.29
N PRO A 202 -15.73 -3.21 -7.05
CA PRO A 202 -17.00 -3.70 -6.53
C PRO A 202 -18.17 -3.12 -7.34
N LYS A 203 -19.28 -3.86 -7.39
CA LYS A 203 -20.50 -3.44 -8.09
C LYS A 203 -21.36 -2.50 -7.27
#